data_AF-A0AAD4D6G6-F1
#
_entry.id   AF-A0AAD4D6G6-F1
#
_cell.length_a   1.000
_cell.length_b   1.000
_cell.length_c   1.000
_cell.angle_alpha   90.00
_cell.angle_beta   90.00
_cell.angle_gamma   90.00
#
_symmetry.space_group_name_H-M   'P 1'
#
loop_
_entity.id
_entity.type
_entity.pdbx_description
1 polymer ?
#
loop_
_entity_poly.entity_id
_entity_poly.type
_entity_poly.pdbx_seq_one_letter_code
_entity_poly.pdbx_strand_id
1 'polypeptide(L)'
;YMATVTTSVQFVRSLGQVFGVAIVGTVFNNKLTETLMANFPKDPRIEVVAKNTEMGLSLFDAPQQLVIFESFVDALRYVFYCSVAFCSLAFIMSTFIQHKVLKTNANQAKPELTPEMV
;
A
#
# COMPACT_ATOMS: atom_id res chain seq x y z
N TYR A 1 27.93 12.14 -6.45
CA TYR A 1 27.56 10.80 -6.93
C TYR A 1 26.68 10.04 -5.93
N MET A 2 27.07 9.92 -4.65
CA MET A 2 26.25 9.29 -3.59
C MET A 2 24.84 9.89 -3.45
N ALA A 3 24.70 11.23 -3.46
CA ALA A 3 23.39 11.89 -3.33
C ALA A 3 22.40 11.49 -4.44
N THR A 4 22.84 11.42 -5.69
CA THR A 4 22.01 11.04 -6.84
C THR A 4 21.51 9.59 -6.76
N VAL A 5 22.34 8.67 -6.24
CA VAL A 5 21.94 7.27 -6.03
C VAL A 5 20.89 7.17 -4.94
N THR A 6 21.09 7.86 -3.81
CA THR A 6 20.13 7.86 -2.69
C THR A 6 18.79 8.48 -3.09
N THR A 7 18.80 9.61 -3.81
CA THR A 7 17.55 10.24 -4.28
C THR A 7 16.81 9.36 -5.29
N SER A 8 17.52 8.67 -6.18
CA SER A 8 16.92 7.73 -7.12
C SER A 8 16.21 6.56 -6.41
N VAL A 9 16.84 6.00 -5.36
CA VAL A 9 16.22 4.93 -4.55
C VAL A 9 15.00 5.45 -3.78
N GLN A 10 15.09 6.64 -3.19
CA GLN A 10 13.97 7.26 -2.49
C GLN A 10 12.80 7.57 -3.44
N PHE A 11 13.09 8.02 -4.65
CA PHE A 11 12.07 8.29 -5.67
C PHE A 11 11.26 7.03 -6.02
N VAL A 12 11.95 5.91 -6.29
CA VAL A 12 11.28 4.62 -6.60
C VAL A 12 10.44 4.15 -5.41
N ARG A 13 10.93 4.34 -4.18
CA ARG A 13 10.19 4.01 -2.97
C ARG A 13 8.91 4.83 -2.86
N SER A 14 8.98 6.15 -3.07
CA SER A 14 7.82 7.04 -3.04
C SER A 14 6.79 6.68 -4.11
N LEU A 15 7.23 6.37 -5.34
CA LEU A 15 6.35 5.88 -6.40
C LEU A 15 5.61 4.61 -5.97
N GLY A 16 6.32 3.63 -5.42
CA GLY A 16 5.73 2.39 -4.93
C GLY A 16 4.65 2.60 -3.88
N GLN A 17 4.83 3.57 -2.97
CA GLN A 17 3.83 3.89 -1.95
C GLN A 17 2.54 4.46 -2.56
N VAL A 18 2.65 5.43 -3.47
CA VAL A 18 1.47 6.04 -4.11
C VAL A 18 0.74 5.03 -4.98
N PHE A 19 1.46 4.24 -5.78
CA PHE A 19 0.84 3.20 -6.60
C PHE A 19 0.17 2.12 -5.75
N GLY A 20 0.80 1.70 -4.65
CA GLY A 20 0.22 0.70 -3.75
C GLY A 20 -1.13 1.15 -3.18
N VAL A 21 -1.21 2.38 -2.68
CA VAL A 21 -2.46 2.93 -2.15
C VAL A 21 -3.52 3.08 -3.24
N ALA A 22 -3.15 3.56 -4.43
CA ALA A 22 -4.08 3.76 -5.54
C ALA A 22 -4.67 2.44 -6.06
N ILE A 23 -3.84 1.40 -6.24
CA ILE A 23 -4.30 0.08 -6.70
C ILE A 23 -5.25 -0.52 -5.67
N VAL A 24 -4.86 -0.51 -4.40
CA VAL A 24 -5.70 -1.04 -3.31
C VAL A 24 -7.03 -0.29 -3.21
N GLY A 25 -7.01 1.05 -3.25
CA GLY A 25 -8.22 1.86 -3.22
C GLY A 25 -9.15 1.61 -4.41
N THR A 26 -8.58 1.41 -5.60
CA THR A 26 -9.35 1.09 -6.81
C THR A 26 -9.97 -0.29 -6.74
N VAL A 27 -9.21 -1.31 -6.34
CA VAL A 27 -9.71 -2.69 -6.16
C VAL A 27 -10.81 -2.72 -5.11
N PHE A 28 -10.61 -2.02 -3.99
CA PHE A 28 -11.61 -1.89 -2.93
C PHE A 28 -12.92 -1.29 -3.45
N ASN A 29 -12.83 -0.14 -4.13
CA ASN A 29 -14.01 0.57 -4.63
C ASN A 29 -14.76 -0.24 -5.69
N ASN A 30 -14.04 -0.91 -6.60
CA ASN A 30 -14.63 -1.79 -7.61
C ASN A 30 -15.37 -2.95 -6.94
N LYS A 31 -14.74 -3.61 -5.95
CA LYS A 31 -15.35 -4.76 -5.27
C LYS A 31 -16.55 -4.36 -4.43
N LEU A 32 -16.45 -3.23 -3.72
CA LEU A 32 -17.58 -2.69 -2.95
C LEU A 32 -18.77 -2.38 -3.87
N THR A 33 -18.53 -1.75 -5.02
CA THR A 33 -19.59 -1.43 -5.98
C THR A 33 -20.23 -2.71 -6.54
N GLU A 34 -19.43 -3.72 -6.87
CA GLU A 34 -19.91 -5.02 -7.36
C GLU A 34 -20.82 -5.72 -6.32
N THR A 35 -20.37 -5.82 -5.06
CA THR A 35 -21.13 -6.48 -3.99
C THR A 35 -22.41 -5.70 -3.63
N LEU A 36 -22.37 -4.36 -3.66
CA LEU A 36 -23.56 -3.54 -3.42
C LEU A 36 -24.59 -3.65 -4.55
N MET A 37 -24.15 -3.69 -5.81
CA MET A 37 -25.06 -3.91 -6.96
C MET A 37 -25.69 -5.30 -6.94
N ALA A 38 -24.97 -6.31 -6.46
CA ALA A 38 -25.48 -7.67 -6.33
C ALA A 38 -26.57 -7.79 -5.23
N ASN A 39 -26.38 -7.10 -4.10
CA ASN A 39 -27.32 -7.14 -2.97
C ASN A 39 -28.54 -6.22 -3.14
N PHE A 40 -28.41 -5.13 -3.90
CA PHE A 40 -29.51 -4.19 -4.17
C PHE A 40 -29.65 -3.93 -5.68
N PRO A 41 -30.24 -4.84 -6.46
CA PRO A 41 -30.45 -4.59 -7.87
C PRO A 41 -31.47 -3.44 -8.07
N LYS A 42 -31.01 -2.34 -8.67
CA LYS A 42 -31.79 -1.16 -9.14
C LYS A 42 -32.17 -0.07 -8.11
N ASP A 43 -31.53 0.02 -6.95
CA ASP A 43 -31.76 1.17 -6.06
C ASP A 43 -30.84 2.37 -6.44
N PRO A 44 -31.38 3.52 -6.90
CA PRO A 44 -30.58 4.69 -7.26
C PRO A 44 -29.77 5.28 -6.08
N ARG A 45 -30.09 4.91 -4.84
CA ARG A 45 -29.36 5.34 -3.63
C ARG A 45 -27.99 4.68 -3.51
N ILE A 46 -27.74 3.58 -4.21
CA ILE A 46 -26.45 2.85 -4.16
C ILE A 46 -25.35 3.65 -4.86
N GLU A 47 -25.68 4.42 -5.89
CA GLU A 47 -24.70 5.29 -6.56
C GLU A 47 -24.22 6.41 -5.61
N VAL A 48 -25.12 6.87 -4.73
CA VAL A 48 -24.79 7.83 -3.66
C VAL A 48 -23.93 7.18 -2.59
N VAL A 49 -24.21 5.94 -2.19
CA VAL A 49 -23.39 5.17 -1.23
C VAL A 49 -22.00 4.87 -1.79
N ALA A 50 -21.89 4.49 -3.07
CA ALA A 50 -20.62 4.16 -3.72
C ALA A 50 -19.69 5.38 -3.86
N LYS A 51 -20.28 6.58 -4.01
CA LYS A 51 -19.53 7.86 -4.06
C LYS A 51 -19.30 8.47 -2.68
N ASN A 52 -20.25 8.33 -1.76
CA ASN A 52 -20.25 8.96 -0.43
C ASN A 52 -20.87 8.02 0.61
N THR A 53 -20.08 7.08 1.12
CA THR A 53 -20.54 6.07 2.08
C THR A 53 -21.19 6.69 3.32
N GLU A 54 -20.63 7.78 3.86
CA GLU A 54 -21.16 8.43 5.08
C GLU A 54 -22.55 9.05 4.88
N MET A 55 -22.78 9.69 3.73
CA MET A 55 -24.05 10.33 3.41
C MET A 55 -25.10 9.31 2.96
N GLY A 56 -24.65 8.22 2.32
CA GLY A 56 -25.49 7.10 1.92
C GLY A 56 -25.99 6.28 3.10
N LEU A 57 -25.15 6.01 4.10
CA LEU A 57 -25.48 5.11 5.22
C LEU A 57 -26.62 5.65 6.10
N SER A 58 -26.72 6.98 6.25
CA SER A 58 -27.79 7.64 7.02
C SER A 58 -29.17 7.60 6.33
N LEU A 59 -29.23 7.26 5.03
CA LEU A 59 -30.47 7.13 4.26
C LEU A 59 -31.10 5.73 4.34
N PHE A 60 -30.38 4.75 4.91
CA PHE A 60 -30.77 3.35 4.97
C PHE A 60 -31.13 2.92 6.40
N ASP A 61 -32.14 2.06 6.54
CA ASP A 61 -32.60 1.54 7.83
C ASP A 61 -31.56 0.57 8.44
N ALA A 62 -31.64 0.33 9.75
CA ALA A 62 -30.70 -0.54 10.49
C ALA A 62 -30.39 -1.90 9.82
N PRO A 63 -31.36 -2.66 9.26
CA PRO A 63 -31.07 -3.91 8.58
C PRO A 63 -30.29 -3.75 7.26
N GLN A 64 -30.47 -2.62 6.56
CA GLN A 64 -29.79 -2.35 5.30
C GLN A 64 -28.33 -1.91 5.54
N GLN A 65 -28.07 -1.21 6.64
CA GLN A 65 -26.71 -0.86 7.06
C GLN A 65 -25.85 -2.10 7.34
N LEU A 66 -26.44 -3.16 7.92
CA LEU A 66 -25.73 -4.40 8.20
C LEU A 66 -25.23 -5.08 6.91
N VAL A 67 -26.07 -5.11 5.87
CA VAL A 67 -25.72 -5.68 4.56
C VAL A 67 -24.63 -4.87 3.87
N ILE A 68 -24.65 -3.54 4.00
CA ILE A 68 -23.59 -2.66 3.49
C ILE A 68 -22.28 -2.92 4.23
N PHE A 69 -22.32 -3.08 5.55
CA PHE A 69 -21.14 -3.37 6.36
C PHE A 69 -20.54 -4.74 6.02
N GLU A 70 -21.38 -5.76 5.84
CA GLU A 70 -20.92 -7.08 5.40
C GLU A 70 -20.26 -7.03 4.02
N SER A 71 -20.85 -6.28 3.09
CA SER A 71 -20.28 -6.04 1.75
C SER A 71 -18.93 -5.30 1.81
N PHE A 72 -18.79 -4.36 2.74
CA PHE A 72 -17.54 -3.63 2.99
C PHE A 72 -16.44 -4.54 3.54
N VAL A 73 -16.79 -5.39 4.50
CA VAL A 73 -15.86 -6.38 5.08
C VAL A 73 -15.42 -7.38 4.01
N ASP A 74 -16.31 -7.83 3.13
CA ASP A 74 -15.97 -8.75 2.05
C ASP A 74 -15.01 -8.11 1.02
N ALA A 75 -15.27 -6.87 0.63
CA ALA A 75 -14.37 -6.10 -0.22
C ALA A 75 -12.98 -5.93 0.42
N LEU A 76 -12.92 -5.68 1.74
CA LEU A 76 -11.65 -5.62 2.47
C LEU A 76 -10.91 -6.96 2.50
N ARG A 77 -11.61 -8.09 2.67
CA ARG A 77 -10.99 -9.43 2.60
C ARG A 77 -10.33 -9.65 1.25
N TYR A 78 -11.01 -9.26 0.17
CA TYR A 78 -10.45 -9.35 -1.18
C TYR A 78 -9.18 -8.50 -1.34
N VAL A 79 -9.19 -7.28 -0.79
CA VAL A 79 -8.01 -6.41 -0.74
C VAL A 79 -6.86 -7.05 0.02
N PHE A 80 -7.12 -7.69 1.16
CA PHE A 80 -6.10 -8.40 1.93
C PHE A 80 -5.48 -9.54 1.13
N TYR A 81 -6.26 -10.34 0.40
CA TYR A 81 -5.72 -11.36 -0.50
C TYR A 81 -4.81 -10.76 -1.58
N CYS A 82 -5.23 -9.63 -2.16
CA CYS A 82 -4.43 -8.90 -3.14
C CYS A 82 -3.11 -8.39 -2.52
N SER A 83 -3.17 -7.85 -1.30
CA SER A 83 -1.99 -7.39 -0.55
C SER A 83 -1.02 -8.54 -0.25
N VAL A 84 -1.53 -9.71 0.15
CA VAL A 84 -0.70 -10.92 0.37
C VAL A 84 0.01 -11.33 -0.92
N ALA A 85 -0.66 -11.29 -2.07
CA ALA A 85 -0.06 -11.57 -3.36
C ALA A 85 1.04 -10.56 -3.75
N PHE A 86 0.84 -9.27 -3.47
CA PHE A 86 1.90 -8.28 -3.68
C PHE A 86 3.09 -8.48 -2.74
N CYS A 87 2.85 -8.81 -1.47
CA CYS A 87 3.91 -9.10 -0.50
C CYS A 87 4.71 -10.35 -0.89
N SER A 88 4.05 -11.41 -1.38
CA SER A 88 4.76 -12.60 -1.84
C SER A 88 5.59 -12.32 -3.09
N LEU A 89 5.07 -11.52 -4.03
CA LEU A 89 5.84 -11.08 -5.19
C LEU A 89 7.06 -10.24 -4.79
N ALA A 90 6.88 -9.29 -3.87
CA ALA A 90 7.98 -8.49 -3.33
C ALA A 90 9.02 -9.34 -2.62
N PHE A 91 8.60 -10.38 -1.89
CA PHE A 91 9.49 -11.34 -1.27
C PHE A 91 10.32 -12.12 -2.30
N ILE A 92 9.68 -12.63 -3.36
CA ILE A 92 10.35 -13.33 -4.47
C ILE A 92 11.36 -12.41 -5.18
N MET A 93 10.97 -11.17 -5.46
CA MET A 93 11.86 -10.16 -6.05
C MET A 93 13.03 -9.84 -5.13
N SER A 94 12.80 -9.76 -3.81
CA SER A 94 13.85 -9.53 -2.82
C SER A 94 14.86 -10.67 -2.78
N THR A 95 14.41 -11.93 -2.94
CA THR A 95 15.30 -13.09 -3.02
C THR A 95 16.29 -13.01 -4.20
N PHE A 96 15.94 -12.32 -5.29
CA PHE A 96 16.83 -12.12 -6.44
C PHE A 96 17.84 -10.98 -6.28
N ILE A 97 17.78 -10.21 -5.19
CA ILE A 97 18.78 -9.17 -4.92
C ILE A 97 20.12 -9.84 -4.59
N GLN A 98 21.05 -9.75 -5.54
CA GLN A 98 22.41 -10.25 -5.35
C GLN A 98 23.09 -9.55 -4.17
N HIS A 99 23.59 -10.34 -3.21
CA HIS A 99 24.44 -9.86 -2.12
C HIS A 99 25.72 -9.24 -2.69
N LYS A 100 25.74 -7.92 -2.88
CA LYS A 100 26.99 -7.20 -3.14
C LYS A 100 27.67 -6.98 -1.80
N VAL A 101 28.83 -7.60 -1.59
CA VAL A 101 29.68 -7.40 -0.40
C VAL A 101 29.76 -5.91 -0.07
N LEU A 102 29.39 -5.55 1.17
CA LEU A 102 29.69 -4.24 1.73
C LEU A 102 31.19 -4.04 1.59
N LYS A 103 31.63 -3.20 0.65
CA LYS A 103 32.99 -2.68 0.67
C LYS A 103 33.07 -1.76 1.87
N THR A 104 33.34 -2.33 3.04
CA THR A 104 33.76 -1.56 4.20
C THR A 104 34.96 -0.75 3.72
N ASN A 105 34.90 0.57 3.85
CA ASN A 105 36.04 1.43 3.56
C ASN A 105 37.08 1.15 4.66
N ALA A 106 37.85 0.08 4.52
CA ALA A 106 39.03 -0.24 5.34
C ALA A 106 40.19 0.74 5.08
N ASN A 107 39.91 1.94 4.56
CA ASN A 107 40.89 2.99 4.32
C ASN A 107 40.47 4.33 4.96
N GLN A 108 39.72 4.27 6.06
CA GLN A 108 39.58 5.38 7.01
C GLN A 108 39.90 4.88 8.42
N ALA A 109 41.07 4.25 8.59
CA ALA A 109 41.56 3.79 9.89
C ALA A 109 42.98 4.33 10.13
N LYS A 110 43.08 5.64 10.42
CA LYS A 110 43.96 6.27 11.41
C LYS A 110 44.01 7.78 11.15
N PRO A 111 43.37 8.62 11.98
CA PRO A 111 43.98 9.89 12.32
C PRO A 111 45.29 9.53 13.04
N GLU A 112 46.43 9.86 12.43
CA GLU A 112 47.71 9.80 13.13
C GLU A 112 47.64 10.77 14.31
N LEU A 113 47.37 10.24 15.50
CA LEU A 113 47.73 10.94 16.72
C LEU A 113 49.26 10.92 16.79
N THR A 114 49.89 12.04 16.48
CA THR A 114 51.24 12.33 16.96
C THR A 114 51.11 12.94 18.37
N PRO A 115 51.38 12.19 19.44
CA PRO A 115 51.68 12.78 20.73
C PRO A 115 53.11 13.34 20.68
N GLU A 116 53.24 14.57 21.18
CA GLU A 116 54.49 15.20 21.64
C GLU A 116 55.55 15.53 20.57
N MET A 117 55.96 16.80 20.50
CA MET A 117 57.26 17.19 21.05
C MET A 117 57.29 18.69 21.40
N VAL A 118 57.73 18.92 22.64
CA VAL A 118 58.31 20.15 23.21
C VAL A 118 59.42 20.70 22.32
#